data_AF-A0A7G7GE86-F1
#
_entry.id   AF-A0A7G7GE86-F1
#
_cell.length_a   1.000
_cell.length_b   1.000
_cell.length_c   1.000
_cell.angle_alpha   90.00
_cell.angle_beta   90.00
_cell.angle_gamma   90.00
#
_symmetry.space_group_name_H-M   'P 1'
#
loop_
_entity.id
_entity.type
_entity.pdbx_description
1 polymer ?
#
loop_
_entity_poly.entity_id
_entity_poly.type
_entity_poly.pdbx_seq_one_letter_code
_entity_poly.pdbx_strand_id
1 'polypeptide(L)'
;MKQREVTAIDNTTWTCVQAYAAVNSKAAEKANDLSESENGEVPVVCTPSGGAQTVRLQLPKNWLEAYSDEQLLQEIAANQGA
;
A
#
# COMPACT_ATOMS: atom_id res chain seq x y z
N MET A 1 4.34 12.10 3.48
CA MET A 1 3.93 10.99 2.59
C MET A 1 4.59 9.72 3.13
N LYS A 2 3.82 8.66 3.43
CA LYS A 2 4.35 7.37 3.90
C LYS A 2 4.53 6.46 2.68
N GLN A 3 5.78 6.19 2.32
CA GLN A 3 6.14 5.26 1.25
C GLN A 3 7.24 4.32 1.74
N ARG A 4 7.26 3.10 1.22
CA ARG A 4 8.31 2.11 1.44
C ARG A 4 8.69 1.48 0.11
N GLU A 5 9.98 1.29 -0.06
CA GLU A 5 10.54 0.65 -1.23
C GLU A 5 11.05 -0.73 -0.82
N VAL A 6 10.62 -1.77 -1.54
CA VAL A 6 10.97 -3.17 -1.26
C VAL A 6 11.47 -3.82 -2.54
N THR A 7 12.55 -4.58 -2.48
CA THR A 7 13.12 -5.22 -3.67
C THR A 7 12.80 -6.71 -3.64
N ALA A 8 12.08 -7.18 -4.64
CA ALA A 8 11.78 -8.59 -4.83
C ALA A 8 13.03 -9.39 -5.24
N ILE A 9 12.99 -10.71 -5.05
CA ILE A 9 14.09 -11.62 -5.45
C ILE A 9 14.40 -11.57 -6.96
N ASP A 10 13.40 -11.22 -7.77
CA ASP A 10 13.54 -11.02 -9.22
C ASP A 10 14.22 -9.69 -9.59
N ASN A 11 14.82 -8.98 -8.63
CA ASN A 11 15.35 -7.62 -8.79
C ASN A 11 14.28 -6.57 -9.19
N THR A 12 12.99 -6.91 -9.07
CA THR A 12 11.90 -5.94 -9.23
C THR A 12 11.79 -5.10 -7.97
N THR A 13 12.08 -3.80 -8.07
CA THR A 13 11.84 -2.85 -6.99
C THR A 13 10.37 -2.44 -6.98
N TRP A 14 9.73 -2.52 -5.82
CA TRP A 14 8.35 -2.14 -5.58
C TRP A 14 8.29 -0.91 -4.69
N THR A 15 7.66 0.15 -5.17
CA THR A 15 7.37 1.34 -4.39
C THR A 15 5.94 1.25 -3.88
N CYS A 16 5.80 0.91 -2.60
CA CYS A 16 4.52 0.88 -1.89
C CYS A 16 4.26 2.25 -1.25
N VAL A 17 3.24 2.93 -1.73
CA VAL A 17 2.78 4.22 -1.20
C VAL A 17 1.45 4.03 -0.51
N GLN A 18 1.30 4.56 0.69
CA GLN A 18 -0.03 4.64 1.29
C GLN A 18 -0.83 5.64 0.46
N ALA A 19 -1.77 5.13 -0.32
CA ALA A 19 -2.69 5.97 -1.06
C ALA A 19 -3.72 6.48 -0.07
N TYR A 20 -3.42 7.58 0.62
CA TYR A 20 -4.48 8.41 1.16
C TYR A 20 -5.36 8.74 -0.03
N ALA A 21 -6.58 8.21 -0.07
CA ALA A 21 -7.57 8.59 -1.07
C ALA A 21 -7.47 10.11 -1.18
N ALA A 22 -7.19 10.62 -2.37
CA ALA A 22 -7.07 12.04 -2.62
C ALA A 22 -8.44 12.68 -2.32
N VAL A 23 -8.73 12.95 -1.04
CA VAL A 23 -9.87 13.74 -0.59
C VAL A 23 -9.48 15.20 -0.75
N ASN A 24 -9.31 15.59 -2.01
CA ASN A 24 -9.18 16.97 -2.43
C ASN A 24 -10.55 17.64 -2.34
N SER A 25 -11.05 17.83 -1.13
CA SER A 25 -12.20 18.69 -0.80
C SER A 25 -12.46 18.61 0.70
N LYS A 26 -12.13 19.66 1.47
CA LYS A 26 -12.77 20.16 2.72
C LYS A 26 -13.32 19.18 3.80
N ALA A 27 -13.07 17.89 3.68
CA ALA A 27 -13.64 16.76 4.43
C ALA A 27 -12.53 15.79 4.87
N ALA A 28 -11.26 16.22 4.76
CA ALA A 28 -10.07 15.45 5.14
C ALA A 28 -10.05 15.08 6.63
N GLU A 29 -10.76 15.82 7.49
CA GLU A 29 -10.79 15.54 8.94
C GLU A 29 -11.74 14.39 9.30
N LYS A 30 -12.77 14.11 8.49
CA LYS A 30 -13.66 12.94 8.68
C LYS A 30 -13.26 11.72 7.85
N ALA A 31 -12.50 11.94 6.77
CA ALA A 31 -12.06 10.85 5.90
C ALA A 31 -10.93 10.01 6.51
N ASN A 32 -10.18 10.50 7.51
CA ASN A 32 -9.21 9.67 8.21
C ASN A 32 -9.91 8.57 9.02
N ASP A 33 -11.10 8.86 9.57
CA ASP A 33 -11.97 7.92 10.31
C ASP A 33 -12.71 6.94 9.37
N LEU A 34 -12.93 7.32 8.10
CA LEU A 34 -13.63 6.52 7.08
C LEU A 34 -12.71 5.76 6.11
N SER A 35 -11.44 6.18 5.98
CA SER A 35 -10.43 5.48 5.15
C SER A 35 -9.73 4.37 5.92
N GLU A 36 -9.88 4.37 7.24
CA GLU A 36 -9.82 3.14 8.01
C GLU A 36 -11.04 2.31 7.58
N SER A 37 -10.83 1.15 6.94
CA SER A 37 -11.90 0.13 6.97
C SER A 37 -12.31 -0.06 8.44
N GLU A 38 -13.52 -0.51 8.75
CA GLU A 38 -13.96 -0.75 10.16
C GLU A 38 -12.95 -1.57 11.00
N ASN A 39 -11.99 -2.25 10.34
CA ASN A 39 -10.84 -2.97 10.89
C ASN A 39 -9.52 -2.19 11.08
N GLY A 40 -9.45 -0.87 10.83
CA GLY A 40 -8.21 -0.07 10.99
C GLY A 40 -7.17 -0.21 9.87
N GLU A 41 -7.63 -0.59 8.67
CA GLU A 41 -6.79 -0.82 7.49
C GLU A 41 -6.83 0.36 6.53
N VAL A 42 -5.71 0.61 5.86
CA VAL A 42 -5.47 1.71 4.93
C VAL A 42 -5.13 1.18 3.54
N PRO A 43 -5.60 1.85 2.47
CA PRO A 43 -5.22 1.48 1.11
C PRO A 43 -3.75 1.81 0.82
N VAL A 44 -3.03 0.83 0.30
CA VAL A 44 -1.62 0.92 -0.08
C VAL A 44 -1.50 0.51 -1.56
N VAL A 45 -0.81 1.32 -2.35
CA VAL A 45 -0.58 1.06 -3.77
C VAL A 45 0.89 0.75 -3.97
N CYS A 46 1.19 -0.45 -4.44
CA CYS A 46 2.53 -0.90 -4.76
C CYS A 46 2.75 -0.87 -6.27
N THR A 47 3.72 -0.08 -6.71
CA THR A 47 4.09 0.09 -8.12
C THR A 47 5.45 -0.53 -8.37
N PRO A 48 5.61 -1.43 -9.36
CA PRO A 48 6.91 -1.98 -9.70
C PRO A 48 7.71 -1.04 -10.62
N SER A 49 9.00 -0.92 -10.36
CA SER A 49 10.01 -0.24 -11.19
C SER A 49 10.30 -1.08 -12.43
N GLY A 50 9.35 -1.10 -13.37
CA GLY A 50 9.48 -1.85 -14.62
C GLY A 50 8.28 -1.77 -15.55
N GLY A 51 7.24 -1.01 -15.20
CA GLY A 51 6.02 -0.90 -16.00
C GLY A 51 5.07 -2.10 -15.87
N ALA A 52 5.32 -3.00 -14.92
CA ALA A 52 4.39 -4.06 -14.55
C ALA A 52 3.15 -3.49 -13.83
N GLN A 53 2.13 -4.34 -13.67
CA GLN A 53 0.83 -3.95 -13.13
C GLN A 53 0.96 -3.39 -11.70
N THR A 54 0.28 -2.27 -11.45
CA THR A 54 0.17 -1.71 -10.09
C THR A 54 -0.78 -2.56 -9.25
N VAL A 55 -0.38 -2.80 -8.01
CA VAL A 55 -1.13 -3.64 -7.07
C VAL A 55 -1.71 -2.77 -5.98
N ARG A 56 -2.98 -2.97 -5.66
CA ARG A 56 -3.65 -2.29 -4.55
C ARG A 56 -3.85 -3.27 -3.42
N LEU A 57 -3.29 -2.94 -2.27
CA LEU A 57 -3.39 -3.71 -1.04
C LEU A 57 -4.19 -2.94 0.00
N GLN A 58 -4.83 -3.67 0.90
CA GLN A 58 -5.43 -3.12 2.10
C GLN A 58 -4.60 -3.64 3.27
N LEU A 59 -3.86 -2.75 3.92
CA LEU A 59 -2.91 -3.11 4.99
C LEU A 59 -3.23 -2.32 6.25
N PRO A 60 -2.91 -2.81 7.47
CA PRO A 60 -3.18 -2.05 8.69
C PRO A 60 -2.43 -0.71 8.71
N LYS A 61 -2.94 0.33 9.37
CA LYS A 61 -2.31 1.68 9.35
C LYS A 61 -0.84 1.74 9.79
N ASN A 62 -0.42 0.77 10.61
CA ASN A 62 0.95 0.57 11.08
C ASN A 62 1.76 -0.39 10.19
N TRP A 63 1.31 -0.72 8.98
CA TRP A 63 1.99 -1.63 8.04
C TRP A 63 3.44 -1.24 7.80
N LEU A 64 3.73 0.07 7.76
CA LEU A 64 5.08 0.57 7.53
C LEU A 64 6.08 0.05 8.58
N GLU A 65 5.61 -0.17 9.82
CA GLU A 65 6.40 -0.62 10.97
C GLU A 65 6.18 -2.10 11.29
N ALA A 66 4.96 -2.60 11.07
CA ALA A 66 4.56 -3.97 11.40
C ALA A 66 4.92 -4.99 10.32
N TYR A 67 4.96 -4.59 9.05
CA TYR A 67 5.27 -5.50 7.96
C TYR A 67 6.77 -5.47 7.66
N SER A 68 7.33 -6.67 7.48
CA SER A 68 8.64 -6.86 6.87
C SER A 68 8.55 -6.74 5.35
N ASP A 69 9.70 -6.51 4.70
CA ASP A 69 9.75 -6.43 3.24
C ASP A 69 9.26 -7.72 2.57
N GLU A 70 9.58 -8.88 3.16
CA GLU A 70 9.11 -10.19 2.72
C GLU A 70 7.58 -10.33 2.79
N GLN A 71 6.95 -9.85 3.87
CA GLN A 71 5.49 -9.90 4.00
C GLN A 71 4.81 -8.98 2.97
N LEU A 72 5.35 -7.78 2.75
CA LEU A 72 4.85 -6.90 1.70
C LEU A 72 4.95 -7.56 0.32
N LEU A 73 6.07 -8.21 0.02
CA LEU A 73 6.25 -8.93 -1.24
C LEU A 73 5.27 -10.11 -1.37
N GLN A 74 4.95 -10.81 -0.28
CA GLN A 74 3.92 -11.86 -0.31
C GLN A 74 2.52 -11.30 -0.61
N GLU A 75 2.12 -10.22 0.05
CA GLU A 75 0.83 -9.55 -0.21
C GLU A 75 0.74 -9.04 -1.65
N ILE A 76 1.82 -8.42 -2.13
CA ILE A 76 1.97 -7.98 -3.51
C ILE A 76 1.82 -9.17 -4.47
N ALA A 77 2.51 -10.28 -4.25
CA ALA A 77 2.44 -11.47 -5.10
C ALA A 77 1.03 -12.11 -5.10
N ALA A 78 0.37 -12.16 -3.94
CA ALA A 78 -0.99 -12.67 -3.80
C ALA A 78 -2.02 -11.85 -4.59
N ASN A 79 -1.79 -10.54 -4.77
CA ASN A 79 -2.70 -9.63 -5.46
C ASN A 79 -2.27 -9.26 -6.89
N GLN A 80 -1.11 -9.75 -7.37
CA GLN A 80 -0.66 -9.54 -8.76
C GLN A 80 -1.35 -10.45 -9.79
N GLY A 81 -1.98 -11.55 -9.34
CA GLY A 81 -2.47 -12.62 -10.21
C GLY A 81 -3.98 -12.85 -10.22
N ALA A 82 -4.79 -11.88 -9.77
CA ALA A 82 -6.26 -11.96 -9.78
C ALA A 82 -6.87 -11.30 -11.03
#